data_AF-A0A1H2YCZ4-F1
#
_entry.id   AF-A0A1H2YCZ4-F1
#
_cell.length_a   1.000
_cell.length_b   1.000
_cell.length_c   1.000
_cell.angle_alpha   90.00
_cell.angle_beta   90.00
_cell.angle_gamma   90.00
#
_symmetry.space_group_name_H-M   'P 1'
#
loop_
_entity.id
_entity.type
_entity.pdbx_description
1 polymer ?
#
loop_
_entity_poly.entity_id
_entity_poly.type
_entity_poly.pdbx_seq_one_letter_code
_entity_poly.pdbx_strand_id
1 'polypeptide(L)'
;MRAKSEQLGQLARIARARADLELRRYAACRAQSDALRAHVEAIRAELAAAIGAPVADSVDQWRRTTALVAYRAGEVHRAEGALARMQPAIDAARAAAAQAFGRAEAISELRSLQRSADAQSRARRSV
;
A
#
# COMPACT_ATOMS: atom_id res chain seq x y z
N MET A 1 -6.89 29.18 -28.62
CA MET A 1 -6.37 28.75 -27.30
C MET A 1 -7.39 28.01 -26.42
N ARG A 2 -8.72 28.19 -26.57
CA ARG A 2 -9.75 27.41 -25.82
C ARG A 2 -9.57 25.88 -25.88
N ALA A 3 -9.32 25.32 -27.08
CA ALA A 3 -9.14 23.88 -27.26
C ALA A 3 -8.03 23.26 -26.39
N LYS A 4 -6.90 23.98 -26.17
CA LYS A 4 -5.79 23.50 -25.33
C LYS A 4 -6.16 23.48 -23.85
N SER A 5 -6.88 24.50 -23.36
CA SER A 5 -7.36 24.58 -21.98
C SER A 5 -8.40 23.49 -21.67
N GLU A 6 -9.27 23.20 -22.64
CA GLU A 6 -10.26 22.11 -22.56
C GLU A 6 -9.58 20.73 -22.56
N GLN A 7 -8.59 20.52 -23.43
CA GLN A 7 -7.78 19.29 -23.44
C GLN A 7 -7.05 19.07 -22.11
N LEU A 8 -6.42 20.10 -21.54
CA LEU A 8 -5.82 20.02 -20.20
C LEU A 8 -6.87 19.74 -19.11
N GLY A 9 -8.08 20.26 -19.26
CA GLY A 9 -9.21 19.93 -18.39
C GLY A 9 -9.65 18.47 -18.45
N GLN A 10 -9.67 17.88 -19.65
CA GLN A 10 -9.95 16.46 -19.84
C GLN A 10 -8.81 15.60 -19.26
N LEU A 11 -7.56 15.94 -19.55
CA LEU A 11 -6.39 15.22 -19.07
C LEU A 11 -6.29 15.25 -17.54
N ALA A 12 -6.59 16.40 -16.91
CA ALA A 12 -6.62 16.51 -15.45
C ALA A 12 -7.63 15.55 -14.81
N ARG A 13 -8.83 15.43 -15.41
CA ARG A 13 -9.87 14.50 -14.93
C ARG A 13 -9.43 13.04 -15.04
N ILE A 14 -8.84 12.66 -16.17
CA ILE A 14 -8.32 11.30 -16.39
C ILE A 14 -7.17 11.00 -15.42
N ALA A 15 -6.23 11.94 -15.25
CA ALA A 15 -5.11 11.78 -14.35
C ALA A 15 -5.57 11.64 -12.89
N ARG A 16 -6.59 12.41 -12.48
CA ARG A 16 -7.17 12.29 -11.14
C ARG A 16 -7.84 10.93 -10.93
N ALA A 17 -8.68 10.50 -11.87
CA ALA A 17 -9.32 9.19 -11.80
C ALA A 17 -8.29 8.04 -11.71
N ARG A 18 -7.16 8.17 -12.44
CA ARG A 18 -6.05 7.21 -12.34
C ARG A 18 -5.36 7.26 -10.99
N ALA A 19 -5.10 8.45 -10.44
CA ALA A 19 -4.52 8.59 -9.10
C ALA A 19 -5.41 7.93 -8.03
N ASP A 20 -6.73 8.14 -8.10
CA ASP A 20 -7.67 7.54 -7.17
C ASP A 20 -7.70 6.00 -7.30
N LEU A 21 -7.60 5.46 -8.52
CA LEU A 21 -7.51 4.01 -8.76
C LEU A 21 -6.25 3.40 -8.14
N GLU A 22 -5.08 4.00 -8.38
CA GLU A 22 -3.82 3.50 -7.82
C GLU A 22 -3.79 3.63 -6.30
N LEU A 23 -4.40 4.68 -5.74
CA LEU A 23 -4.56 4.84 -4.29
C LEU A 23 -5.42 3.71 -3.69
N ARG A 24 -6.54 3.35 -4.33
CA ARG A 24 -7.39 2.22 -3.90
C ARG A 24 -6.63 0.90 -3.98
N ARG A 25 -5.84 0.69 -5.04
CA ARG A 25 -4.99 -0.50 -5.20
C ARG A 25 -3.96 -0.60 -4.07
N TYR A 26 -3.25 0.49 -3.78
CA TYR A 26 -2.32 0.55 -2.66
C TYR A 26 -3.01 0.27 -1.32
N ALA A 27 -4.17 0.88 -1.07
CA ALA A 27 -4.94 0.64 0.15
C ALA A 27 -5.32 -0.84 0.31
N ALA A 28 -5.73 -1.52 -0.76
CA ALA A 28 -6.03 -2.94 -0.74
C ALA A 28 -4.78 -3.80 -0.42
N CYS A 29 -3.65 -3.53 -1.07
CA CYS A 29 -2.38 -4.22 -0.77
C CYS A 29 -1.95 -4.02 0.69
N ARG A 30 -2.10 -2.79 1.21
CA ARG A 30 -1.80 -2.46 2.60
C ARG A 30 -2.70 -3.24 3.56
N ALA A 31 -4.01 -3.27 3.32
CA ALA A 31 -4.95 -4.01 4.16
C ALA A 31 -4.63 -5.50 4.23
N GLN A 32 -4.25 -6.11 3.09
CA GLN A 32 -3.80 -7.51 3.06
C GLN A 32 -2.52 -7.72 3.88
N SER A 33 -1.57 -6.79 3.78
CA SER A 33 -0.32 -6.84 4.56
C SER A 33 -0.57 -6.72 6.06
N ASP A 34 -1.44 -5.79 6.46
CA ASP A 34 -1.77 -5.56 7.87
C ASP A 34 -2.50 -6.78 8.46
N ALA A 35 -3.40 -7.42 7.70
CA ALA A 35 -4.02 -8.68 8.09
C ALA A 35 -2.99 -9.81 8.26
N LEU A 36 -2.03 -9.94 7.34
CA LEU A 36 -0.99 -10.96 7.44
C LEU A 36 -0.03 -10.69 8.61
N ARG A 37 0.30 -9.43 8.88
CA ARG A 37 1.07 -9.05 10.08
C ARG A 37 0.36 -9.44 11.36
N ALA A 38 -0.94 -9.14 11.47
CA ALA A 38 -1.74 -9.54 12.62
C ALA A 38 -1.75 -11.07 12.80
N HIS A 39 -1.81 -11.82 11.70
CA HIS A 39 -1.72 -13.28 11.73
C HIS A 39 -0.34 -13.78 12.21
N VAL A 40 0.76 -13.18 11.73
CA VAL A 40 2.13 -13.51 12.21
C VAL A 40 2.24 -13.26 13.71
N GLU A 41 1.75 -12.13 14.20
CA GLU A 41 1.79 -11.81 15.63
C GLU A 41 0.96 -12.76 16.48
N ALA A 42 -0.20 -13.21 15.98
CA ALA A 42 -1.01 -14.23 16.65
C ALA A 42 -0.25 -15.56 16.80
N ILE A 43 0.39 -16.04 15.73
CA ILE A 43 1.19 -17.30 15.79
C ILE A 43 2.40 -17.13 16.71
N ARG A 44 3.05 -15.96 16.71
CA ARG A 44 4.16 -15.66 17.63
C ARG A 44 3.71 -15.69 19.08
N ALA A 45 2.54 -15.15 19.40
CA ALA A 45 1.96 -15.22 20.74
C ALA A 45 1.65 -16.67 21.15
N GLU A 46 1.10 -17.48 20.24
CA GLU A 46 0.88 -18.91 20.48
C GLU A 46 2.17 -19.69 20.70
N LEU A 47 3.22 -19.40 19.93
CA LEU A 47 4.56 -19.98 20.11
C LEU A 47 5.15 -19.59 21.46
N ALA A 48 5.07 -18.32 21.85
CA ALA A 48 5.56 -17.84 23.14
C ALA A 48 4.81 -18.51 24.30
N ALA A 49 3.49 -18.68 24.19
CA ALA A 49 2.69 -19.41 25.16
C ALA A 49 3.09 -20.89 25.24
N ALA A 50 3.37 -21.54 24.11
CA ALA A 50 3.83 -22.93 24.08
C ALA A 50 5.22 -23.10 24.72
N ILE A 51 6.13 -22.14 24.52
CA ILE A 51 7.46 -22.13 25.14
C ILE A 51 7.38 -21.86 26.65
N GLY A 52 6.52 -20.93 27.06
CA GLY A 52 6.33 -20.55 28.46
C GLY A 52 5.45 -21.52 29.26
N ALA A 53 4.87 -22.54 28.64
CA ALA A 53 4.05 -23.53 29.31
C ALA A 53 4.87 -24.27 30.38
N PRO A 54 4.31 -24.54 31.57
CA PRO A 54 5.03 -25.25 32.62
C PRO A 54 5.62 -26.57 32.12
N VAL A 55 6.86 -26.81 32.51
CA VAL A 55 7.54 -28.08 32.28
C VAL A 55 6.77 -29.18 32.99
N ALA A 56 6.48 -30.23 32.24
CA ALA A 56 5.77 -31.38 32.75
C ALA A 56 6.71 -32.40 33.40
N ASP A 57 6.19 -33.12 34.39
CA ASP A 57 6.93 -34.16 35.12
C ASP A 57 7.11 -35.47 34.32
N SER A 58 6.61 -35.54 33.09
CA SER A 58 6.69 -36.72 32.23
C SER A 58 7.36 -36.47 30.89
N VAL A 59 8.19 -37.43 30.47
CA VAL A 59 8.91 -37.42 29.18
C VAL A 59 7.95 -37.35 27.98
N ASP A 60 6.77 -37.98 28.06
CA ASP A 60 5.78 -37.94 26.98
C ASP A 60 5.19 -36.54 26.80
N GLN A 61 4.96 -35.83 27.89
CA GLN A 61 4.45 -34.46 27.84
C GLN A 61 5.53 -33.49 27.33
N TRP A 62 6.81 -33.71 27.69
CA TRP A 62 7.94 -33.01 27.08
C TRP A 62 7.97 -33.16 25.56
N ARG A 63 7.86 -34.40 25.05
CA ARG A 63 7.86 -34.68 23.60
C ARG A 63 6.71 -33.95 22.90
N ARG A 64 5.52 -33.92 23.51
CA ARG A 64 4.35 -33.21 22.98
C ARG A 64 4.59 -31.70 22.93
N THR A 65 5.10 -31.10 24.01
CA THR A 65 5.41 -29.66 24.05
C THR A 65 6.47 -29.30 23.01
N THR A 66 7.56 -30.06 22.90
CA THR A 66 8.60 -29.83 21.89
C THR A 66 8.06 -29.93 20.46
N ALA A 67 7.20 -30.92 20.18
CA ALA A 67 6.58 -31.05 18.87
C ALA A 67 5.65 -29.85 18.54
N LEU A 68 4.88 -29.38 19.52
CA LEU A 68 4.03 -28.19 19.36
C LEU A 68 4.87 -26.93 19.10
N VAL A 69 5.94 -26.72 19.86
CA VAL A 69 6.86 -25.59 19.68
C VAL A 69 7.50 -25.63 18.29
N ALA A 70 8.00 -26.79 17.85
CA ALA A 70 8.58 -26.95 16.52
C ALA A 70 7.56 -26.67 15.40
N TYR A 71 6.33 -27.16 15.56
CA TYR A 71 5.23 -26.91 14.64
C TYR A 71 4.94 -25.40 14.52
N ARG A 72 4.74 -24.71 15.65
CA ARG A 72 4.46 -23.26 15.68
C ARG A 72 5.62 -22.43 15.14
N ALA A 73 6.87 -22.79 15.45
CA ALA A 73 8.04 -22.13 14.87
C ALA A 73 8.08 -22.26 13.33
N GLY A 74 7.73 -23.43 12.80
CA GLY A 74 7.58 -23.63 11.35
C GLY A 74 6.44 -22.82 10.72
N GLU A 75 5.35 -22.60 11.45
CA GLU A 75 4.27 -21.70 11.03
C GLU A 75 4.70 -20.24 11.00
N VAL A 76 5.36 -19.75 12.06
CA VAL A 76 5.92 -18.39 12.10
C VAL A 76 6.84 -18.16 10.91
N HIS A 77 7.79 -19.07 10.67
CA HIS A 77 8.74 -18.94 9.56
C HIS A 77 8.06 -18.86 8.20
N ARG A 78 7.03 -19.69 7.96
CA ARG A 78 6.26 -19.66 6.70
C ARG A 78 5.47 -18.37 6.54
N ALA A 79 4.83 -17.90 7.61
CA ALA A 79 4.01 -16.68 7.61
C ALA A 79 4.89 -15.43 7.42
N GLU A 80 6.04 -15.35 8.08
CA GLU A 80 7.04 -14.30 7.89
C GLU A 80 7.58 -14.30 6.45
N GLY A 81 7.87 -15.48 5.90
CA GLY A 81 8.29 -15.61 4.50
C GLY A 81 7.20 -15.13 3.53
N ALA A 82 5.92 -15.41 3.81
CA ALA A 82 4.81 -14.89 3.01
C ALA A 82 4.72 -13.36 3.08
N LEU A 83 4.89 -12.78 4.29
CA LEU A 83 4.89 -11.34 4.48
C LEU A 83 6.06 -10.67 3.74
N ALA A 84 7.26 -11.25 3.81
CA ALA A 84 8.43 -10.75 3.10
C ALA A 84 8.23 -10.76 1.58
N ARG A 85 7.57 -11.78 1.02
CA ARG A 85 7.23 -11.85 -0.41
C ARG A 85 6.18 -10.81 -0.84
N MET A 86 5.32 -10.34 0.07
CA MET A 86 4.35 -9.30 -0.23
C MET A 86 4.96 -7.89 -0.28
N GLN A 87 6.07 -7.67 0.43
CA GLN A 87 6.68 -6.34 0.58
C GLN A 87 6.96 -5.64 -0.77
N PRO A 88 7.56 -6.29 -1.78
CA PRO A 88 7.80 -5.65 -3.08
C PRO A 88 6.53 -5.19 -3.79
N ALA A 89 5.43 -5.94 -3.66
CA ALA A 89 4.16 -5.60 -4.30
C ALA A 89 3.53 -4.36 -3.63
N ILE A 90 3.67 -4.23 -2.31
CA ILE A 90 3.20 -3.05 -1.55
C ILE A 90 4.01 -1.82 -1.95
N ASP A 91 5.33 -1.95 -2.03
CA ASP A 91 6.22 -0.85 -2.41
C ASP A 91 5.97 -0.39 -3.84
N ALA A 92 5.76 -1.33 -4.76
CA ALA A 92 5.37 -1.04 -6.14
C ALA A 92 4.02 -0.30 -6.21
N ALA A 93 3.02 -0.75 -5.46
CA ALA A 93 1.70 -0.09 -5.41
C ALA A 93 1.79 1.32 -4.81
N ARG A 94 2.61 1.51 -3.76
CA ARG A 94 2.87 2.82 -3.16
C ARG A 94 3.53 3.77 -4.15
N ALA A 95 4.55 3.31 -4.85
CA ALA A 95 5.25 4.09 -5.87
C ALA A 95 4.32 4.47 -7.03
N ALA A 96 3.50 3.53 -7.51
CA ALA A 96 2.52 3.78 -8.56
C ALA A 96 1.49 4.84 -8.16
N ALA A 97 0.96 4.75 -6.94
CA ALA A 97 0.03 5.74 -6.38
C ALA A 97 0.67 7.13 -6.28
N ALA A 98 1.89 7.22 -5.74
CA ALA A 98 2.63 8.48 -5.64
C ALA A 98 2.90 9.12 -7.01
N GLN A 99 3.33 8.33 -7.99
CA GLN A 99 3.55 8.81 -9.36
C GLN A 99 2.25 9.26 -10.03
N ALA A 100 1.16 8.52 -9.88
CA ALA A 100 -0.13 8.89 -10.46
C ALA A 100 -0.67 10.18 -9.85
N PHE A 101 -0.54 10.34 -8.53
CA PHE A 101 -0.87 11.58 -7.84
C PHE A 101 -0.02 12.75 -8.34
N GLY A 102 1.31 12.62 -8.37
CA GLY A 102 2.20 13.67 -8.85
C GLY A 102 1.90 14.10 -10.29
N ARG A 103 1.56 13.16 -11.18
CA ARG A 103 1.10 13.48 -12.54
C ARG A 103 -0.20 14.27 -12.54
N ALA A 104 -1.17 13.90 -11.70
CA ALA A 104 -2.45 14.60 -11.61
C ALA A 104 -2.29 16.04 -11.11
N GLU A 105 -1.41 16.27 -10.14
CA GLU A 105 -1.07 17.60 -9.64
C GLU A 105 -0.38 18.44 -10.71
N ALA A 106 0.64 17.91 -11.38
CA ALA A 106 1.35 18.62 -12.44
C ALA A 106 0.42 19.06 -13.59
N ILE A 107 -0.52 18.19 -14.02
CA ILE A 107 -1.50 18.54 -15.05
C ILE A 107 -2.48 19.62 -14.55
N SER A 108 -2.85 19.57 -13.28
CA SER A 108 -3.74 20.57 -12.66
C SER A 108 -3.07 21.95 -12.58
N GLU A 109 -1.78 21.99 -12.24
CA GLU A 109 -0.95 23.20 -12.27
C GLU A 109 -0.80 23.76 -13.69
N LEU A 110 -0.46 22.92 -14.67
CA LEU A 110 -0.37 23.33 -16.09
C LEU A 110 -1.69 23.92 -16.59
N ARG A 111 -2.83 23.33 -16.20
CA ARG A 111 -4.15 23.85 -16.52
C ARG A 111 -4.41 25.21 -15.86
N SER A 112 -3.93 25.42 -14.64
CA SER A 112 -4.03 26.71 -13.95
C SER A 112 -3.22 27.78 -14.67
N LEU A 113 -1.95 27.49 -14.96
CA LEU A 113 -1.04 28.39 -15.68
C LEU A 113 -1.57 28.77 -17.07
N GLN A 114 -2.08 27.80 -17.83
CA GLN A 114 -2.67 28.05 -19.14
C GLN A 114 -3.90 28.96 -19.05
N ARG A 115 -4.77 28.77 -18.04
CA ARG A 115 -5.95 29.62 -17.83
C ARG A 115 -5.55 31.06 -17.51
N SER A 116 -4.52 31.26 -16.67
CA SER A 116 -3.98 32.58 -16.36
C SER A 116 -3.39 33.27 -17.59
N ALA A 117 -2.61 32.54 -18.40
CA ALA A 117 -2.06 33.07 -19.65
C ALA A 117 -3.15 33.46 -20.67
N ASP A 118 -4.21 32.64 -20.78
CA ASP A 118 -5.36 32.93 -21.64
C ASP A 118 -6.15 34.16 -21.17
N ALA A 119 -6.20 34.42 -19.86
CA ALA A 119 -6.86 35.60 -19.28
C ALA A 119 -6.04 36.87 -19.53
N GLN A 120 -4.73 36.84 -19.29
CA GLN A 120 -3.83 37.97 -19.57
C GLN A 120 -3.83 38.33 -21.06
N SER A 121 -3.81 37.33 -21.95
CA SER A 121 -3.85 37.54 -23.40
C SER A 121 -5.16 38.19 -23.86
N ARG A 122 -6.28 37.92 -23.18
CA ARG A 122 -7.57 38.56 -23.46
C ARG A 122 -7.60 40.01 -22.97
N ALA A 123 -7.11 40.27 -21.75
CA ALA A 123 -7.03 41.61 -21.18
C ALA A 123 -6.17 42.56 -22.04
N ARG A 124 -5.07 42.05 -22.62
CA ARG A 124 -4.20 42.82 -23.53
C ARG A 124 -4.83 43.15 -24.89
N ARG A 125 -5.90 42.44 -25.30
CA ARG A 125 -6.60 42.70 -26.58
C ARG A 125 -7.81 43.60 -26.43
N SER A 126 -8.27 43.82 -25.19
CA SER A 126 -9.38 44.72 -24.86
C SER A 126 -8.94 46.14 -24.52
N VAL A 127 -7.63 46.41 -24.58
CA VAL A 127 -6.99 47.73 -24.46
C VAL A 127 -6.48 48.10 -25.84
#